data_AF-A0A2E4P9W4-F1
#
_entry.id   AF-A0A2E4P9W4-F1
#
_cell.length_a   1.000
_cell.length_b   1.000
_cell.length_c   1.000
_cell.angle_alpha   90.00
_cell.angle_beta   90.00
_cell.angle_gamma   90.00
#
_symmetry.space_group_name_H-M   'P 1'
#
loop_
_entity.id
_entity.type
_entity.pdbx_description
1 polymer ?
#
loop_
_entity_poly.entity_id
_entity_poly.type
_entity_poly.pdbx_seq_one_letter_code
_entity_poly.pdbx_strand_id
1 'polypeptide(L)'
;MQALLLIAGVLIIVYNLFVNISNLSTLASEALRLNTVNGYWDAYFKNCVSARAIISSIIGMIFAFLLYLALTVIIAFRGEAVKKEIALAKSTGYRFYYENIPSFSEQKKNFHSNVNICGISETDIMATGIVRLDLAQIMAHIQKECEAKNLTLRYEVMQEIQLGNDTATLPFLFTINNVDYPLYVIYTEEHKKQFGAVSEKLKAAGINDVLYYSLLPIEEPEVIVTDTVEVTPGLV
;
A
#
# COMPACT_ATOMS: atom_id res chain seq x y z
N MET A 1 -10.16 21.37 1.73
CA MET A 1 -11.58 21.15 1.36
C MET A 1 -12.36 20.40 2.44
N GLN A 2 -11.88 19.26 2.95
CA GLN A 2 -12.52 18.51 4.04
C GLN A 2 -12.70 19.33 5.33
N ALA A 3 -11.68 20.10 5.75
CA ALA A 3 -11.76 20.95 6.94
C ALA A 3 -12.82 22.07 6.82
N LEU A 4 -12.98 22.67 5.64
CA LEU A 4 -13.97 23.73 5.38
C LEU A 4 -15.41 23.19 5.46
N LEU A 5 -15.65 21.97 4.96
CA LEU A 5 -16.96 21.31 5.04
C LEU A 5 -17.32 20.97 6.50
N LEU A 6 -16.33 20.55 7.29
CA LEU A 6 -16.52 20.23 8.70
C LEU A 6 -16.86 21.47 9.53
N ILE A 7 -16.16 22.59 9.28
CA ILE A 7 -16.45 23.88 9.91
C ILE A 7 -17.86 24.37 9.54
N ALA A 8 -18.25 24.28 8.27
CA ALA A 8 -19.59 24.66 7.83
C ALA A 8 -20.69 23.80 8.49
N GLY A 9 -20.47 22.49 8.62
CA GLY A 9 -21.37 21.59 9.32
C GLY A 9 -21.54 21.93 10.80
N VAL A 10 -20.44 22.22 11.50
CA VAL A 10 -20.47 22.64 12.91
C VAL A 10 -21.23 23.96 13.08
N LEU A 11 -20.99 24.94 12.22
CA LEU A 11 -21.69 26.23 12.27
C LEU A 11 -23.21 26.09 12.07
N ILE A 12 -23.64 25.20 11.16
CA ILE A 12 -25.07 24.90 10.94
C ILE A 12 -25.70 24.26 12.20
N ILE A 13 -24.99 23.36 12.88
CA ILE A 13 -25.46 22.74 14.12
C ILE A 13 -25.59 23.78 15.23
N VAL A 14 -24.57 24.64 15.41
CA VAL A 14 -24.57 25.70 16.43
C VAL A 14 -25.70 26.71 16.19
N TYR A 15 -25.91 27.12 14.94
CA TYR A 15 -26.99 28.03 14.57
C TYR A 15 -28.36 27.43 14.90
N ASN A 16 -28.61 26.18 14.52
CA ASN A 16 -29.85 25.48 14.82
C ASN A 16 -30.06 25.30 16.34
N LEU A 17 -29.00 25.07 17.11
CA LEU A 17 -29.08 24.98 18.57
C LEU A 17 -29.55 26.32 19.18
N PHE A 18 -28.99 27.44 18.71
CA PHE A 18 -29.32 28.77 19.21
C PHE A 18 -30.79 29.14 18.92
N VAL A 19 -31.27 28.83 17.71
CA VAL A 19 -32.68 29.03 17.33
C VAL A 19 -33.62 28.22 18.22
N ASN A 20 -33.30 26.94 18.48
CA ASN A 20 -34.12 26.08 19.33
C ASN A 20 -34.15 26.55 20.80
N ILE A 21 -33.02 27.02 21.34
CA ILE A 21 -32.95 27.59 22.71
C ILE A 21 -33.78 28.87 22.82
N SER A 22 -33.71 29.76 21.83
CA SER A 22 -34.49 31.00 21.80
C SER A 22 -35.99 30.70 21.82
N ASN A 23 -36.44 29.75 20.99
CA ASN A 23 -37.84 29.34 20.95
C ASN A 23 -38.29 28.70 22.27
N LEU A 24 -37.44 27.89 22.92
CA LEU A 24 -37.71 27.32 24.24
C LEU A 24 -37.89 28.41 25.31
N SER A 25 -37.08 29.47 25.27
CA SER A 25 -37.17 30.59 26.22
C SER A 25 -38.48 31.36 26.07
N THR A 26 -38.93 31.62 24.83
CA THR A 26 -40.22 32.24 24.56
C THR A 26 -41.38 31.38 25.06
N LEU A 27 -41.32 30.06 24.84
CA LEU A 27 -42.34 29.13 25.31
C LEU A 27 -42.41 29.03 26.82
N ALA A 28 -41.27 29.00 27.50
CA ALA A 28 -41.20 29.01 28.95
C ALA A 28 -41.84 30.28 29.52
N SER A 29 -41.57 31.44 28.91
CA SER A 29 -42.17 32.71 29.31
C SER A 29 -43.69 32.74 29.08
N GLU A 30 -44.17 32.26 27.94
CA GLU A 30 -45.61 32.21 27.63
C GLU A 30 -46.38 31.22 28.51
N ALA A 31 -45.79 30.07 28.84
CA ALA A 31 -46.38 29.07 29.73
C ALA A 31 -46.54 29.60 31.16
N LEU A 32 -45.51 30.28 31.67
CA LEU A 32 -45.55 30.93 32.97
C LEU A 32 -46.58 32.07 33.01
N ARG A 33 -46.81 32.75 31.87
CA ARG A 33 -47.81 33.82 31.75
C ARG A 33 -49.24 33.31 31.68
N LEU A 34 -49.49 32.21 30.96
CA LEU A 34 -50.85 31.69 30.69
C LEU A 34 -51.35 30.68 31.72
N ASN A 35 -50.47 30.17 32.59
CA ASN A 35 -50.75 29.26 33.72
C ASN A 35 -51.67 28.06 33.38
N THR A 36 -51.58 27.56 32.15
CA THR A 36 -52.34 26.40 31.66
C THR A 36 -51.44 25.52 30.80
N VAL A 37 -51.54 24.19 30.99
CA VAL A 37 -50.76 23.20 30.25
C VAL A 37 -51.14 23.19 28.76
N ASN A 38 -52.41 23.45 28.43
CA ASN A 38 -52.87 23.50 27.04
C ASN A 38 -52.30 24.72 26.28
N GLY A 39 -52.18 25.88 26.94
CA GLY A 39 -51.56 27.07 26.34
C GLY A 39 -50.07 26.87 26.03
N TYR A 40 -49.36 26.08 26.84
CA TYR A 40 -47.97 25.68 26.56
C TYR A 40 -47.88 24.81 25.31
N TRP A 41 -48.73 23.79 25.17
CA TRP A 41 -48.70 22.89 24.01
C TRP A 41 -49.05 23.61 22.70
N ASP A 42 -50.06 24.49 22.71
CA ASP A 42 -50.41 25.28 21.52
C ASP A 42 -49.29 26.24 21.10
N ALA A 43 -48.66 26.91 22.07
CA ALA A 43 -47.50 27.76 21.80
C ALA A 43 -46.33 26.92 21.28
N TYR A 44 -46.08 25.74 21.85
CA TYR A 44 -45.00 24.83 21.47
C TYR A 44 -45.14 24.38 20.01
N PHE A 45 -46.30 23.89 19.61
CA PHE A 45 -46.51 23.46 18.22
C PHE A 45 -46.46 24.63 17.24
N LYS A 46 -46.95 25.81 17.62
CA LYS A 46 -46.95 26.99 16.76
C LYS A 46 -45.56 27.61 16.56
N ASN A 47 -44.71 27.60 17.60
CA ASN A 47 -43.43 28.29 17.60
C ASN A 47 -42.21 27.37 17.40
N CYS A 48 -42.26 26.11 17.83
CA CYS A 48 -41.14 25.16 17.70
C CYS A 48 -41.28 24.20 16.53
N VAL A 49 -42.50 23.84 16.13
CA VAL A 49 -42.72 22.87 15.04
C VAL A 49 -43.06 23.62 13.76
N SER A 50 -42.05 24.16 13.08
CA SER A 50 -42.28 24.69 11.73
C SER A 50 -42.42 23.53 10.75
N ALA A 51 -43.56 23.41 10.08
CA ALA A 51 -43.75 22.43 9.00
C ALA A 51 -42.64 22.51 7.94
N ARG A 52 -42.04 23.70 7.76
CA ARG A 52 -40.87 23.93 6.90
C ARG A 52 -39.62 23.19 7.37
N ALA A 53 -39.36 23.11 8.69
CA ALA A 53 -38.21 22.38 9.23
C ALA A 53 -38.37 20.86 9.06
N ILE A 54 -39.58 20.33 9.23
CA ILE A 54 -39.89 18.93 8.96
C ILE A 54 -39.66 18.61 7.47
N ILE A 55 -40.21 19.44 6.57
CA ILE A 55 -40.02 19.28 5.12
C ILE A 55 -38.54 19.39 4.73
N SER A 56 -37.80 20.35 5.29
CA SER A 56 -36.37 20.51 5.05
C SER A 56 -35.55 19.32 5.54
N SER A 57 -35.92 18.71 6.66
CA SER A 57 -35.27 17.52 7.20
C SER A 57 -35.51 16.30 6.30
N ILE A 58 -36.75 16.12 5.83
CA ILE A 58 -37.11 15.05 4.87
C ILE A 58 -36.34 15.20 3.56
N ILE A 59 -36.28 16.42 3.00
CA ILE A 59 -35.52 16.70 1.78
C ILE A 59 -34.03 16.41 2.00
N GLY A 60 -33.45 16.85 3.13
CA GLY A 60 -32.06 16.57 3.47
C GLY A 60 -31.75 15.09 3.58
N MET A 61 -32.65 14.30 4.19
CA MET A 61 -32.54 12.84 4.28
C MET A 61 -32.58 12.17 2.91
N ILE A 62 -33.46 12.62 2.00
CA ILE A 62 -33.52 12.12 0.63
C ILE A 62 -32.21 12.40 -0.11
N PHE A 63 -31.67 13.62 0.00
CA PHE A 63 -30.39 13.98 -0.62
C PHE A 63 -29.22 13.15 -0.07
N ALA A 64 -29.17 12.95 1.25
CA ALA A 64 -28.14 12.11 1.88
C ALA A 64 -28.22 10.65 1.39
N PHE A 65 -29.44 10.11 1.24
CA PHE A 65 -29.65 8.76 0.71
C PHE A 65 -29.21 8.65 -0.76
N LEU A 66 -29.56 9.62 -1.60
CA LEU A 66 -29.11 9.66 -3.01
C LEU A 66 -27.58 9.76 -3.12
N LEU A 67 -26.95 10.57 -2.27
CA LEU A 67 -25.49 10.68 -2.21
C LEU A 67 -24.85 9.35 -1.78
N TYR A 68 -25.42 8.69 -0.78
CA TYR A 68 -24.95 7.37 -0.34
C TYR A 68 -25.00 6.35 -1.50
N LEU A 69 -26.12 6.26 -2.22
CA LEU A 69 -26.24 5.35 -3.36
C LEU A 69 -25.17 5.64 -4.44
N ALA A 70 -24.94 6.92 -4.77
CA ALA A 70 -23.91 7.30 -5.73
C ALA A 70 -22.50 6.90 -5.26
N LEU A 71 -22.17 7.14 -4.00
CA LEU A 71 -20.88 6.75 -3.42
C LEU A 71 -20.70 5.23 -3.40
N THR A 72 -21.74 4.46 -3.05
CA THR A 72 -21.68 3.00 -3.04
C THR A 72 -21.35 2.43 -4.41
N VAL A 73 -21.96 2.97 -5.48
CA VAL A 73 -21.65 2.56 -6.87
C VAL A 73 -20.19 2.86 -7.22
N ILE A 74 -19.70 4.06 -6.89
CA ILE A 74 -18.30 4.43 -7.13
C ILE A 74 -17.33 3.51 -6.39
N ILE A 75 -17.61 3.22 -5.11
CA ILE A 75 -16.78 2.33 -4.29
C ILE A 75 -16.78 0.91 -4.86
N ALA A 76 -17.93 0.39 -5.30
CA ALA A 76 -18.05 -0.94 -5.89
C ALA A 76 -17.21 -1.07 -7.18
N PHE A 77 -17.32 -0.13 -8.11
CA PHE A 77 -16.52 -0.13 -9.34
C PHE A 77 -15.02 -0.02 -9.06
N ARG A 78 -14.61 0.85 -8.13
CA ARG A 78 -13.20 0.96 -7.73
C ARG A 78 -12.70 -0.34 -7.10
N GLY A 79 -13.53 -1.00 -6.30
CA GLY A 79 -13.20 -2.28 -5.68
C GLY A 79 -12.90 -3.38 -6.70
N GLU A 80 -13.66 -3.48 -7.78
CA GLU A 80 -13.39 -4.45 -8.85
C GLU A 80 -12.12 -4.13 -9.65
N ALA A 81 -11.91 -2.85 -9.98
CA ALA A 81 -10.70 -2.43 -10.69
C ALA A 81 -9.44 -2.74 -9.88
N VAL A 82 -9.45 -2.44 -8.58
CA VAL A 82 -8.34 -2.75 -7.66
C VAL A 82 -8.12 -4.26 -7.53
N LYS A 83 -9.18 -5.07 -7.46
CA LYS A 83 -9.05 -6.54 -7.44
C LYS A 83 -8.38 -7.08 -8.70
N LYS A 84 -8.72 -6.54 -9.88
CA LYS A 84 -8.08 -6.91 -11.15
C LYS A 84 -6.61 -6.52 -11.17
N GLU A 85 -6.27 -5.32 -10.70
CA GLU A 85 -4.88 -4.86 -10.57
C GLU A 85 -4.06 -5.77 -9.64
N ILE A 86 -4.61 -6.12 -8.47
CA ILE A 86 -3.98 -7.04 -7.51
C ILE A 86 -3.80 -8.42 -8.14
N ALA A 87 -4.81 -8.95 -8.82
CA ALA A 87 -4.71 -10.25 -9.50
C ALA A 87 -3.64 -10.25 -10.60
N LEU A 88 -3.56 -9.16 -11.37
CA LEU A 88 -2.51 -8.96 -12.38
C LEU A 88 -1.13 -8.93 -11.72
N ALA A 89 -0.94 -8.15 -10.66
CA ALA A 89 0.31 -8.08 -9.90
C ALA A 89 0.73 -9.44 -9.33
N LYS A 90 -0.23 -10.23 -8.82
CA LYS A 90 0.01 -11.61 -8.34
C LYS A 90 0.45 -12.55 -9.45
N SER A 91 -0.15 -12.43 -10.65
CA SER A 91 0.19 -13.30 -11.79
C SER A 91 1.49 -12.92 -12.50
N THR A 92 1.83 -11.63 -12.53
CA THR A 92 2.96 -11.09 -13.33
C THR A 92 4.19 -10.79 -12.50
N GLY A 93 4.05 -10.61 -11.18
CA GLY A 93 5.12 -10.13 -10.31
C GLY A 93 5.47 -8.66 -10.46
N TYR A 94 4.73 -7.88 -11.27
CA TYR A 94 5.00 -6.46 -11.49
C TYR A 94 4.89 -5.59 -10.23
N ARG A 95 4.22 -6.09 -9.19
CA ARG A 95 4.22 -5.44 -7.88
C ARG A 95 4.24 -6.50 -6.79
N PHE A 96 5.20 -6.37 -5.89
CA PHE A 96 5.29 -7.20 -4.70
C PHE A 96 4.58 -6.52 -3.54
N TYR A 97 3.68 -7.25 -2.90
CA TYR A 97 3.01 -6.83 -1.68
C TYR A 97 3.62 -7.58 -0.51
N TYR A 98 4.40 -6.88 0.29
CA TYR A 98 4.99 -7.44 1.49
C TYR A 98 4.02 -7.31 2.66
N GLU A 99 3.42 -8.42 3.05
CA GLU A 99 2.78 -8.52 4.36
C GLU A 99 3.85 -8.86 5.40
N ASN A 100 3.76 -8.24 6.59
CA ASN A 100 4.62 -8.66 7.70
C ASN A 100 4.18 -10.06 8.11
N ILE A 101 5.14 -10.97 8.25
CA ILE A 101 4.89 -12.35 8.69
C ILE A 101 5.68 -12.59 9.99
N PRO A 102 5.14 -12.14 11.15
CA PRO A 102 5.88 -12.14 12.41
C PRO A 102 6.28 -13.53 12.90
N SER A 103 5.56 -14.57 12.46
CA SER A 103 5.77 -15.96 12.88
C SER A 103 7.12 -16.54 12.44
N PHE A 104 7.88 -15.88 11.56
CA PHE A 104 9.22 -16.34 11.18
C PHE A 104 10.30 -16.02 12.22
N SER A 105 10.07 -15.03 13.10
CA SER A 105 10.98 -14.70 14.21
C SER A 105 11.24 -15.90 15.14
N GLU A 106 10.33 -16.88 15.21
CA GLU A 106 10.45 -18.05 16.08
C GLU A 106 11.20 -19.21 15.43
N GLN A 107 11.27 -19.27 14.10
CA GLN A 107 11.80 -20.41 13.35
C GLN A 107 13.30 -20.32 13.01
N LYS A 108 13.96 -19.18 13.31
CA LYS A 108 15.39 -18.93 13.05
C LYS A 108 15.86 -19.42 11.67
N LYS A 109 15.17 -19.00 10.61
CA LYS A 109 15.56 -19.35 9.23
C LYS A 109 16.50 -18.29 8.66
N ASN A 110 17.54 -18.73 7.98
CA ASN A 110 18.42 -17.84 7.22
C ASN A 110 17.91 -17.69 5.79
N PHE A 111 18.19 -16.54 5.17
CA PHE A 111 17.96 -16.35 3.75
C PHE A 111 18.99 -17.11 2.91
N HIS A 112 18.53 -17.67 1.80
CA HIS A 112 19.35 -18.02 0.65
C HIS A 112 19.42 -16.82 -0.28
N SER A 113 20.59 -16.48 -0.81
CA SER A 113 20.77 -15.32 -1.68
C SER A 113 21.73 -15.59 -2.82
N ASN A 114 21.54 -14.92 -3.95
CA ASN A 114 22.49 -14.87 -5.06
C ASN A 114 23.29 -13.56 -5.08
N VAL A 115 23.59 -12.98 -3.90
CA VAL A 115 24.29 -11.69 -3.80
C VAL A 115 25.74 -11.74 -4.33
N ASN A 116 26.27 -12.95 -4.52
CA ASN A 116 27.55 -13.19 -5.17
C ASN A 116 27.64 -12.65 -6.60
N ILE A 117 26.52 -12.53 -7.34
CA ILE A 117 26.51 -12.04 -8.72
C ILE A 117 27.01 -10.59 -8.85
N CYS A 118 26.85 -9.78 -7.80
CA CYS A 118 27.35 -8.40 -7.77
C CYS A 118 28.73 -8.28 -7.10
N GLY A 119 29.44 -9.39 -6.90
CA GLY A 119 30.78 -9.43 -6.30
C GLY A 119 30.79 -9.28 -4.78
N ILE A 120 29.64 -9.43 -4.12
CA ILE A 120 29.47 -9.35 -2.67
C ILE A 120 29.52 -10.76 -2.07
N SER A 121 30.22 -10.95 -0.95
CA SER A 121 30.32 -12.28 -0.34
C SER A 121 28.99 -12.66 0.30
N GLU A 122 28.58 -13.92 0.16
CA GLU A 122 27.41 -14.44 0.86
C GLU A 122 27.61 -14.40 2.38
N THR A 123 26.52 -14.20 3.12
CA THR A 123 26.52 -14.21 4.58
C THR A 123 25.19 -14.70 5.09
N ASP A 124 25.22 -15.44 6.19
CA ASP A 124 24.04 -15.90 6.90
C ASP A 124 23.28 -14.72 7.52
N ILE A 125 22.25 -14.25 6.81
CA ILE A 125 21.31 -13.24 7.31
C ILE A 125 20.05 -13.96 7.78
N MET A 126 19.73 -13.81 9.07
CA MET A 126 18.54 -14.40 9.68
C MET A 126 17.30 -13.59 9.30
N ALA A 127 16.27 -14.26 8.78
CA ALA A 127 15.02 -13.60 8.46
C ALA A 127 14.18 -13.35 9.71
N THR A 128 13.71 -12.12 9.87
CA THR A 128 12.75 -11.73 10.91
C THR A 128 11.30 -11.85 10.43
N GLY A 129 11.08 -11.89 9.10
CA GLY A 129 9.74 -11.86 8.50
C GLY A 129 9.14 -10.44 8.44
N ILE A 130 9.92 -9.43 8.80
CA ILE A 130 9.57 -8.02 8.70
C ILE A 130 10.49 -7.38 7.66
N VAL A 131 9.95 -7.10 6.47
CA VAL A 131 10.73 -6.63 5.31
C VAL A 131 11.64 -5.44 5.61
N ARG A 132 11.17 -4.50 6.45
CA ARG A 132 11.96 -3.32 6.83
C ARG A 132 13.20 -3.68 7.65
N LEU A 133 13.09 -4.65 8.55
CA LEU A 133 14.22 -5.08 9.39
C LEU A 133 15.17 -5.95 8.57
N ASP A 134 14.63 -6.88 7.79
CA ASP A 134 15.42 -7.78 6.94
C ASP A 134 16.20 -6.98 5.90
N LEU A 135 15.57 -6.01 5.24
CA LEU A 135 16.26 -5.13 4.30
C LEU A 135 17.36 -4.30 4.97
N ALA A 136 17.13 -3.80 6.19
CA ALA A 136 18.16 -3.06 6.92
C ALA A 136 19.39 -3.93 7.19
N GLN A 137 19.20 -5.21 7.53
CA GLN A 137 20.30 -6.16 7.70
C GLN A 137 21.01 -6.47 6.38
N ILE A 138 20.25 -6.73 5.31
CA ILE A 138 20.77 -6.96 3.96
C ILE A 138 21.60 -5.76 3.48
N MET A 139 21.06 -4.55 3.62
CA MET A 139 21.72 -3.32 3.22
C MET A 139 23.00 -3.06 4.03
N ALA A 140 22.97 -3.30 5.34
CA ALA A 140 24.16 -3.16 6.19
C ALA A 140 25.28 -4.13 5.76
N HIS A 141 24.93 -5.36 5.41
CA HIS A 141 25.87 -6.35 4.87
C HIS A 141 26.47 -5.90 3.53
N ILE A 142 25.61 -5.56 2.58
CA ILE A 142 26.01 -5.09 1.24
C ILE A 142 26.91 -3.85 1.33
N GLN A 143 26.54 -2.88 2.16
CA GLN A 143 27.30 -1.65 2.35
C GLN A 143 28.70 -1.95 2.91
N LYS A 144 28.79 -2.78 3.95
CA LYS A 144 30.07 -3.18 4.55
C LYS A 144 31.00 -3.84 3.52
N GLU A 145 30.47 -4.74 2.71
CA GLU A 145 31.24 -5.42 1.66
C GLU A 145 31.66 -4.45 0.54
N CYS A 146 30.79 -3.53 0.14
CA CYS A 146 31.12 -2.50 -0.84
C CYS A 146 32.25 -1.60 -0.34
N GLU A 147 32.17 -1.13 0.91
CA GLU A 147 33.21 -0.32 1.54
C GLU A 147 34.55 -1.06 1.61
N ALA A 148 34.55 -2.33 2.02
CA ALA A 148 35.76 -3.15 2.07
C ALA A 148 36.40 -3.36 0.68
N LYS A 149 35.58 -3.38 -0.39
CA LYS A 149 36.00 -3.61 -1.77
C LYS A 149 36.17 -2.31 -2.58
N ASN A 150 36.03 -1.14 -1.96
CA ASN A 150 36.04 0.17 -2.61
C ASN A 150 35.02 0.31 -3.76
N LEU A 151 33.84 -0.28 -3.61
CA LEU A 151 32.72 -0.18 -4.54
C LEU A 151 31.78 0.95 -4.13
N THR A 152 31.20 1.63 -5.12
CA THR A 152 30.14 2.63 -4.87
C THR A 152 28.79 1.93 -4.77
N LEU A 153 27.98 2.32 -3.78
CA LEU A 153 26.62 1.81 -3.57
C LEU A 153 25.62 2.97 -3.56
N ARG A 154 24.56 2.84 -4.36
CA ARG A 154 23.35 3.66 -4.27
C ARG A 154 22.14 2.74 -4.21
N TYR A 155 21.05 3.23 -3.63
CA TYR A 155 19.81 2.47 -3.60
C TYR A 155 18.60 3.35 -3.83
N GLU A 156 17.60 2.78 -4.49
CA GLU A 156 16.28 3.36 -4.69
C GLU A 156 15.21 2.33 -4.29
N VAL A 157 14.03 2.81 -3.91
CA VAL A 157 12.92 1.97 -3.45
C VAL A 157 11.67 2.26 -4.27
N MET A 158 10.89 1.22 -4.56
CA MET A 158 9.61 1.32 -5.28
C MET A 158 9.75 2.04 -6.64
N GLN A 159 10.83 1.79 -7.36
CA GLN A 159 11.10 2.43 -8.64
C GLN A 159 10.22 1.82 -9.73
N GLU A 160 9.59 2.67 -10.53
CA GLU A 160 8.79 2.23 -11.66
C GLU A 160 9.66 2.08 -12.91
N ILE A 161 9.53 0.94 -13.58
CA ILE A 161 10.19 0.65 -14.85
C ILE A 161 9.16 0.19 -15.88
N GLN A 162 9.44 0.49 -17.14
CA GLN A 162 8.60 0.05 -18.25
C GLN A 162 9.06 -1.32 -18.74
N LEU A 163 8.17 -2.31 -18.71
CA LEU A 163 8.39 -3.66 -19.25
C LEU A 163 7.40 -3.90 -20.40
N GLY A 164 7.82 -3.55 -21.61
CA GLY A 164 6.95 -3.56 -22.78
C GLY A 164 5.84 -2.50 -22.66
N ASN A 165 4.57 -2.93 -22.71
CA ASN A 165 3.41 -2.04 -22.57
C ASN A 165 2.97 -1.83 -21.11
N ASP A 166 3.56 -2.57 -20.17
CA ASP A 166 3.18 -2.52 -18.76
C ASP A 166 4.26 -1.83 -17.92
N THR A 167 3.86 -1.33 -16.74
CA THR A 167 4.77 -0.75 -15.75
C THR A 167 4.93 -1.71 -14.58
N ALA A 168 6.17 -2.01 -14.20
CA ALA A 168 6.49 -2.78 -13.01
C ALA A 168 7.12 -1.88 -11.95
N THR A 169 6.81 -2.15 -10.68
CA THR A 169 7.42 -1.50 -9.52
C THR A 169 8.49 -2.43 -8.95
N LEU A 170 9.75 -2.05 -9.11
CA LEU A 170 10.88 -2.70 -8.46
C LEU A 170 10.85 -2.38 -6.95
N PRO A 171 10.79 -3.37 -6.06
CA PRO A 171 10.76 -3.11 -4.62
C PRO A 171 11.99 -2.34 -4.16
N PHE A 172 13.16 -2.78 -4.61
CA PHE A 172 14.46 -2.23 -4.29
C PHE A 172 15.34 -2.28 -5.54
N LEU A 173 16.06 -1.21 -5.80
CA LEU A 173 17.11 -1.19 -6.81
C LEU A 173 18.42 -0.83 -6.13
N PHE A 174 19.43 -1.70 -6.25
CA PHE A 174 20.79 -1.37 -5.87
C PHE A 174 21.61 -1.02 -7.09
N THR A 175 22.29 0.12 -7.08
CA THR A 175 23.31 0.44 -8.07
C THR A 175 24.68 0.25 -7.44
N ILE A 176 25.38 -0.81 -7.83
CA ILE A 176 26.74 -1.11 -7.38
C ILE A 176 27.70 -0.86 -8.54
N ASN A 177 28.63 0.07 -8.38
CA ASN A 177 29.60 0.45 -9.42
C ASN A 177 28.93 0.78 -10.78
N ASN A 178 27.85 1.55 -10.75
CA ASN A 178 27.02 1.93 -11.91
C ASN A 178 26.29 0.77 -12.62
N VAL A 179 26.20 -0.41 -12.00
CA VAL A 179 25.37 -1.52 -12.49
C VAL A 179 24.16 -1.66 -11.57
N ASP A 180 22.99 -1.80 -12.19
CA ASP A 180 21.69 -1.82 -11.54
C ASP A 180 21.24 -3.26 -11.27
N TYR A 181 20.96 -3.55 -10.01
CA TYR A 181 20.57 -4.87 -9.50
C TYR A 181 19.24 -4.75 -8.74
N PRO A 182 18.10 -5.09 -9.37
CA PRO A 182 16.83 -5.14 -8.68
C PRO A 182 16.87 -6.22 -7.60
N LEU A 183 16.42 -5.90 -6.40
CA LEU A 183 16.39 -6.82 -5.26
C LEU A 183 14.94 -7.15 -4.87
N TYR A 184 14.68 -8.45 -4.67
CA TYR A 184 13.42 -8.98 -4.16
C TYR A 184 13.64 -9.81 -2.89
N VAL A 185 12.73 -9.68 -1.92
CA VAL A 185 12.73 -10.51 -0.71
C VAL A 185 11.60 -11.54 -0.79
N ILE A 186 11.91 -12.81 -0.59
CA ILE A 186 10.99 -13.91 -0.90
C ILE A 186 10.72 -14.71 0.37
N TYR A 187 9.51 -14.53 0.90
CA TYR A 187 9.08 -15.18 2.15
C TYR A 187 8.13 -16.35 1.92
N THR A 188 7.38 -16.33 0.82
CA THR A 188 6.26 -17.24 0.56
C THR A 188 6.32 -17.83 -0.84
N GLU A 189 5.61 -18.93 -1.07
CA GLU A 189 5.48 -19.54 -2.40
C GLU A 189 4.85 -18.57 -3.42
N GLU A 190 4.00 -17.66 -2.96
CA GLU A 190 3.44 -16.60 -3.80
C GLU A 190 4.53 -15.62 -4.27
N HIS A 191 5.40 -15.16 -3.35
CA HIS A 191 6.54 -14.31 -3.71
C HIS A 191 7.48 -15.03 -4.68
N LYS A 192 7.72 -16.34 -4.47
CA LYS A 192 8.57 -17.14 -5.37
C LYS A 192 7.99 -17.21 -6.79
N LYS A 193 6.68 -17.43 -6.93
CA LYS A 193 6.00 -17.42 -8.23
C LYS A 193 6.06 -16.06 -8.91
N GLN A 194 5.80 -14.99 -8.15
CA GLN A 194 5.91 -13.62 -8.65
C GLN A 194 7.34 -13.29 -9.10
N PHE A 195 8.34 -13.76 -8.36
CA PHE A 195 9.75 -13.54 -8.69
C PHE A 195 10.14 -14.23 -9.99
N GLY A 196 9.73 -15.49 -10.17
CA GLY A 196 9.93 -16.20 -11.44
C GLY A 196 9.34 -15.43 -12.62
N ALA A 197 8.07 -15.02 -12.52
CA ALA A 197 7.39 -14.29 -13.58
C ALA A 197 8.03 -12.93 -13.92
N VAL A 198 8.44 -12.15 -12.91
CA VAL A 198 9.04 -10.82 -13.15
C VAL A 198 10.49 -10.94 -13.62
N SER A 199 11.26 -11.92 -13.12
CA SER A 199 12.67 -12.09 -13.50
C SER A 199 12.84 -12.47 -14.97
N GLU A 200 11.98 -13.32 -15.53
CA GLU A 200 11.97 -13.61 -16.97
C GLU A 200 11.70 -12.35 -17.82
N LYS A 201 10.77 -11.50 -17.36
CA LYS A 201 10.43 -10.25 -18.05
C LYS A 201 11.53 -9.19 -17.93
N LEU A 202 12.19 -9.11 -16.77
CA LEU A 202 13.36 -8.25 -16.55
C LEU A 202 14.51 -8.65 -17.48
N LYS A 203 14.79 -9.95 -17.58
CA LYS A 203 15.78 -10.50 -18.52
C LYS A 203 15.44 -10.15 -19.97
N ALA A 204 14.18 -10.30 -20.37
CA ALA A 204 13.73 -9.92 -21.70
C ALA A 204 13.86 -8.40 -21.97
N ALA A 205 13.84 -7.56 -20.93
CA ALA A 205 14.08 -6.12 -21.01
C ALA A 205 15.57 -5.72 -20.90
N GLY A 206 16.49 -6.68 -20.81
CA GLY A 206 17.93 -6.45 -20.73
C GLY A 206 18.50 -6.33 -19.31
N ILE A 207 17.69 -6.56 -18.27
CA ILE A 207 18.14 -6.60 -16.88
C ILE A 207 18.36 -8.07 -16.51
N ASN A 208 19.60 -8.54 -16.65
CA ASN A 208 19.93 -9.96 -16.49
C ASN A 208 20.13 -10.35 -15.03
N ASP A 209 20.71 -9.46 -14.23
CA ASP A 209 21.17 -9.73 -12.87
C ASP A 209 20.16 -9.21 -11.86
N VAL A 210 19.29 -10.12 -11.40
CA VAL A 210 18.25 -9.83 -10.41
C VAL A 210 18.62 -10.51 -9.09
N LEU A 211 18.75 -9.70 -8.04
CA LEU A 211 19.08 -10.17 -6.70
C LEU A 211 17.85 -10.69 -5.97
N TYR A 212 18.06 -11.74 -5.17
CA TYR A 212 17.06 -12.23 -4.24
C TYR A 212 17.65 -12.55 -2.87
N TYR A 213 16.81 -12.39 -1.85
CA TYR A 213 16.98 -13.00 -0.54
C TYR A 213 15.72 -13.81 -0.23
N SER A 214 15.85 -15.13 -0.17
CA SER A 214 14.71 -16.06 -0.15
C SER A 214 14.76 -17.04 1.00
N LEU A 215 13.63 -17.25 1.68
CA LEU A 215 13.44 -18.33 2.63
C LEU A 215 13.16 -19.69 1.96
N LEU A 216 12.90 -19.66 0.66
CA LEU A 216 12.59 -20.83 -0.16
C LEU A 216 13.72 -21.04 -1.17
N PRO A 217 14.12 -22.29 -1.46
CA PRO A 217 15.09 -22.54 -2.52
C PRO A 217 14.56 -22.01 -3.85
N ILE A 218 15.40 -21.29 -4.60
CA ILE A 218 15.10 -20.82 -5.95
C ILE A 218 15.92 -21.66 -6.90
N GLU A 219 15.24 -22.30 -7.85
CA GLU A 219 15.91 -23.04 -8.91
C GLU A 219 16.44 -22.01 -9.91
N GLU A 220 17.73 -21.73 -9.87
CA GLU A 220 18.38 -20.97 -10.93
C GLU A 220 18.51 -21.87 -12.17
N PRO A 221 18.17 -21.39 -13.38
CA PRO A 221 18.44 -22.17 -14.58
C PRO A 221 19.95 -22.36 -14.71
N GLU A 222 20.40 -23.61 -14.84
CA GLU A 222 21.81 -23.96 -14.98
C GLU A 222 22.47 -23.11 -16.08
N VAL A 223 23.48 -22.33 -15.68
CA VAL A 223 24.39 -21.71 -16.62
C VAL A 223 25.22 -22.84 -17.23
N ILE A 224 24.88 -23.24 -18.46
CA ILE A 224 25.75 -24.12 -19.25
C ILE A 224 26.99 -23.29 -19.58
N VAL A 225 28.01 -23.40 -18.73
CA VAL A 225 29.36 -22.98 -19.06
C VAL A 225 29.82 -23.92 -20.17
N THR A 226 29.74 -23.47 -21.42
CA THR A 226 30.46 -24.15 -22.50
C THR A 226 31.94 -23.96 -22.23
N ASP A 227 32.55 -24.99 -21.64
CA ASP A 227 33.99 -25.06 -21.44
C ASP A 227 34.72 -24.75 -22.74
N THR A 228 35.68 -23.85 -22.61
CA THR A 228 36.69 -23.52 -23.60
C THR A 228 37.33 -24.79 -24.13
N VAL A 229 37.27 -24.99 -25.45
CA VAL A 229 38.05 -26.02 -26.14
C VAL A 229 39.53 -25.69 -25.94
N GLU A 230 40.21 -26.46 -25.08
CA GLU A 230 41.65 -26.55 -25.07
C GLU A 230 42.13 -27.03 -26.44
N VAL A 231 42.73 -26.14 -27.22
CA VAL A 231 43.52 -26.53 -28.39
C VAL A 231 44.83 -27.11 -27.87
N THR A 232 44.92 -28.43 -27.85
CA THR A 232 46.18 -29.15 -27.60
C THR A 232 47.11 -28.95 -28.82
N PRO A 233 48.34 -28.46 -28.65
CA PRO A 233 49.33 -28.49 -29.73
C PRO A 233 50.07 -29.84 -29.67
N GLY A 234 49.92 -30.69 -30.71
CA GLY A 234 50.67 -31.95 -30.76
C GLY A 234 50.52 -32.78 -32.03
N LEU A 235 51.53 -32.66 -32.90
CA LEU A 235 52.20 -33.69 -33.72
C LEU A 235 51.38 -34.76 -34.46
N VAL A 236 51.35 -34.68 -35.81
CA VAL A 236 52.13 -35.56 -36.73
C VAL A 236 52.53 -34.74 -37.96
#